data_AF-A0A0S6WWB5-F1
#
_entry.id   AF-A0A0S6WWB5-F1
#
_cell.length_a   1.000
_cell.length_b   1.000
_cell.length_c   1.000
_cell.angle_alpha   90.00
_cell.angle_beta   90.00
_cell.angle_gamma   90.00
#
_symmetry.space_group_name_H-M   'P 1'
#
loop_
_entity.id
_entity.type
_entity.pdbx_description
1 polymer ?
#
loop_
_entity_poly.entity_id
_entity_poly.type
_entity_poly.pdbx_seq_one_letter_code
_entity_poly.pdbx_strand_id
1 'polypeptide(L)'
;MKTTRKRYSADFKAKVALEAIRGDLTLAELAAKHGVHHTMIASWKRQAIDGMAGTFSGAGDAGKSVSESEVEKLHAKIGQLVIERDFLAKAFGR
;
A
#
# COMPACT_ATOMS: atom_id res chain seq x y z
N MET A 1 27.70 -11.43 -3.65
CA MET A 1 26.91 -10.80 -4.74
C MET A 1 25.57 -10.35 -4.19
N LYS A 2 25.19 -9.08 -4.37
CA LYS A 2 23.91 -8.54 -3.90
C LYS A 2 22.86 -8.79 -4.98
N THR A 3 21.97 -9.76 -4.78
CA THR A 3 20.92 -10.07 -5.75
C THR A 3 19.83 -9.00 -5.69
N THR A 4 19.81 -8.10 -6.68
CA THR A 4 18.77 -7.06 -6.78
C THR A 4 17.47 -7.71 -7.23
N ARG A 5 16.45 -7.71 -6.36
CA ARG A 5 15.12 -8.27 -6.70
C ARG A 5 14.49 -7.45 -7.83
N LYS A 6 14.07 -8.13 -8.89
CA LYS A 6 13.27 -7.54 -9.97
C LYS A 6 11.93 -7.04 -9.40
N ARG A 7 11.63 -5.75 -9.60
CA ARG A 7 10.36 -5.15 -9.17
C ARG A 7 9.41 -5.08 -10.37
N TYR A 8 8.15 -5.43 -10.13
CA TYR A 8 7.07 -5.34 -11.11
C TYR A 8 6.11 -4.22 -10.72
N SER A 9 5.60 -3.47 -11.71
CA SER A 9 4.60 -2.42 -11.48
C SER A 9 3.28 -2.99 -10.96
N ALA A 10 2.49 -2.15 -10.30
CA ALA A 10 1.17 -2.55 -9.80
C ALA A 10 0.25 -3.01 -10.95
N ASP A 11 0.22 -2.25 -12.04
CA ASP A 11 -0.58 -2.56 -13.24
C ASP A 11 -0.21 -3.91 -13.85
N PHE A 12 1.09 -4.22 -13.91
CA PHE A 12 1.56 -5.49 -14.44
C PHE A 12 1.10 -6.66 -13.56
N LYS A 13 1.24 -6.53 -12.24
CA LYS A 13 0.76 -7.56 -11.30
C LYS A 13 -0.75 -7.75 -11.41
N ALA A 14 -1.52 -6.67 -11.51
CA ALA A 14 -2.97 -6.71 -11.65
C ALA A 14 -3.39 -7.42 -12.95
N LYS A 15 -2.75 -7.10 -14.08
CA LYS A 15 -3.02 -7.75 -15.37
C LYS A 15 -2.74 -9.26 -15.31
N VAL A 16 -1.57 -9.64 -14.79
CA VAL A 16 -1.18 -11.06 -14.68
C VAL A 16 -2.08 -11.82 -13.70
N ALA A 17 -2.45 -11.19 -12.58
CA ALA A 17 -3.39 -11.77 -11.62
C ALA A 17 -4.78 -11.98 -12.24
N LEU A 18 -5.27 -11.02 -13.04
CA LEU A 18 -6.55 -11.14 -13.74
C LEU A 18 -6.54 -12.27 -14.77
N GLU A 19 -5.48 -12.41 -15.57
CA GLU A 19 -5.33 -13.55 -16.49
C GLU A 19 -5.32 -14.89 -15.71
N ALA A 20 -4.65 -14.93 -14.56
CA ALA A 20 -4.61 -16.11 -13.69
C ALA A 20 -5.95 -16.42 -12.99
N ILE A 21 -6.78 -15.40 -12.72
CA ILE A 21 -8.15 -15.57 -12.19
C ILE A 21 -9.07 -16.11 -13.27
N ARG A 22 -8.98 -15.57 -14.50
CA ARG A 22 -9.79 -16.00 -15.63
C ARG A 22 -9.61 -17.49 -15.96
N GLY A 23 -8.37 -17.98 -15.86
CA GLY A 23 -8.08 -19.41 -15.97
C GLY A 23 -7.95 -19.94 -17.40
N ASP A 24 -7.90 -19.07 -18.41
CA ASP A 24 -7.69 -19.45 -19.82
C ASP A 24 -6.34 -20.15 -20.04
N LEU A 25 -5.34 -19.83 -19.22
CA LEU A 25 -3.99 -20.38 -19.26
C LEU A 25 -3.61 -20.92 -17.89
N THR A 26 -2.83 -22.00 -17.88
CA THR A 26 -2.24 -22.53 -16.65
C THR A 26 -1.20 -21.55 -16.09
N LEU A 27 -0.90 -21.68 -14.79
CA LEU A 27 0.14 -20.86 -14.15
C LEU A 27 1.53 -21.06 -14.80
N ALA A 28 1.79 -22.23 -15.38
CA ALA A 28 3.04 -22.52 -16.08
C ALA A 28 3.13 -21.80 -17.43
N GLU A 29 2.03 -21.77 -18.19
CA GLU A 29 1.97 -21.03 -19.45
C GLU A 29 2.03 -19.52 -19.23
N LEU A 30 1.34 -19.01 -18.20
CA LEU A 30 1.44 -17.61 -17.77
C LEU A 30 2.86 -17.27 -17.34
N ALA A 31 3.55 -18.19 -16.68
CA ALA A 31 4.95 -18.00 -16.28
C ALA A 31 5.87 -17.88 -17.49
N ALA A 32 5.69 -18.73 -18.50
CA ALA A 32 6.42 -18.66 -19.76
C ALA A 32 6.11 -17.37 -20.54
N LYS A 33 4.83 -17.01 -20.65
CA LYS A 33 4.35 -15.84 -21.40
C LYS A 33 4.88 -14.52 -20.84
N HIS A 34 4.86 -14.37 -19.52
CA HIS A 34 5.23 -13.12 -18.85
C HIS A 34 6.67 -13.10 -18.31
N GLY A 35 7.39 -14.23 -18.39
CA GLY A 35 8.73 -14.38 -17.83
C GLY A 35 8.77 -14.26 -16.30
N VAL A 36 7.70 -14.70 -15.63
CA VAL A 36 7.49 -14.58 -14.18
C VAL A 36 7.35 -15.98 -13.59
N HIS A 37 8.03 -16.27 -12.49
CA HIS A 37 7.88 -17.57 -11.81
C HIS A 37 6.42 -17.83 -11.39
N HIS A 38 5.89 -19.02 -11.70
CA HIS A 38 4.51 -19.43 -11.42
C HIS A 38 4.05 -19.19 -9.96
N THR A 39 4.94 -19.35 -8.97
CA THR A 39 4.65 -19.03 -7.55
C THR A 39 4.34 -17.55 -7.32
N MET A 40 5.00 -16.62 -8.03
CA MET A 40 4.69 -15.19 -7.94
C MET A 40 3.32 -14.89 -8.53
N ILE A 41 2.97 -15.55 -9.64
CA ILE A 41 1.64 -15.42 -10.27
C ILE A 41 0.55 -15.93 -9.32
N ALA A 42 0.77 -17.08 -8.69
CA ALA A 42 -0.15 -17.61 -7.67
C ALA A 42 -0.32 -16.66 -6.48
N SER A 43 0.79 -16.04 -6.02
CA SER A 43 0.77 -15.04 -4.96
C SER A 43 -0.04 -13.80 -5.35
N TRP A 44 0.13 -13.28 -6.57
CA TRP A 44 -0.63 -12.12 -7.05
C TRP A 44 -2.10 -12.45 -7.28
N LYS A 45 -2.42 -13.64 -7.79
CA LYS A 45 -3.80 -14.13 -7.91
C LYS A 45 -4.49 -14.11 -6.54
N ARG A 46 -3.84 -14.64 -5.51
CA ARG A 46 -4.37 -14.63 -4.14
C ARG A 46 -4.56 -13.22 -3.60
N GLN A 47 -3.54 -12.36 -3.73
CA GLN A 47 -3.63 -10.95 -3.30
C GLN A 47 -4.78 -10.21 -3.98
N ALA A 48 -4.98 -10.45 -5.28
CA ALA A 48 -6.08 -9.85 -6.02
C ALA A 48 -7.44 -10.32 -5.49
N ILE A 49 -7.63 -11.63 -5.24
CA ILE A 49 -8.89 -12.17 -4.70
C ILE A 49 -9.16 -11.63 -3.29
N ASP A 50 -8.15 -11.68 -2.41
CA ASP A 50 -8.28 -11.24 -1.02
C ASP A 50 -8.57 -9.73 -0.93
N GLY A 51 -7.97 -8.93 -1.83
CA GLY A 51 -8.17 -7.48 -1.89
C GLY A 51 -9.42 -7.02 -2.65
N MET A 52 -10.02 -7.88 -3.47
CA MET A 52 -11.13 -7.52 -4.36
C MET A 52 -12.40 -7.12 -3.60
N ALA A 53 -12.73 -7.80 -2.51
CA ALA A 53 -13.88 -7.41 -1.68
C ALA A 53 -13.71 -5.98 -1.13
N GLY A 54 -12.47 -5.63 -0.75
CA GLY A 54 -12.12 -4.29 -0.27
C GLY A 54 -12.37 -3.19 -1.30
N THR A 55 -12.13 -3.45 -2.58
CA THR A 55 -12.36 -2.45 -3.65
C THR A 55 -13.82 -2.12 -3.85
N PHE A 56 -14.73 -3.08 -3.62
CA PHE A 56 -16.18 -2.87 -3.74
C PHE A 56 -16.81 -2.33 -2.45
N SER A 57 -16.18 -2.51 -1.30
CA SER A 57 -16.65 -2.02 0.00
C SER A 57 -16.52 -0.50 0.21
N GLY A 58 -15.95 0.24 -0.75
CA GLY A 58 -15.62 1.67 -0.60
C GLY A 58 -14.46 1.95 0.34
N ALA A 59 -13.94 0.93 1.06
CA ALA A 59 -12.85 1.05 2.02
C ALA A 59 -11.44 1.09 1.38
N GLY A 60 -11.34 1.00 0.05
CA GLY A 60 -10.07 1.04 -0.68
C GLY A 60 -9.25 2.32 -0.45
N ASP A 61 -9.91 3.40 -0.02
CA ASP A 61 -9.27 4.67 0.36
C ASP A 61 -9.18 4.89 1.89
N ALA A 62 -10.04 4.21 2.65
CA ALA A 62 -10.14 4.36 4.11
C ALA A 62 -8.88 3.92 4.88
N GLY A 63 -8.02 3.10 4.27
CA GLY A 63 -6.74 2.69 4.85
C GLY A 63 -5.60 3.70 4.69
N LYS A 64 -5.79 4.77 3.90
CA LYS A 64 -4.75 5.80 3.63
C LYS A 64 -5.20 7.22 3.85
N SER A 65 -6.50 7.51 3.91
CA SER A 65 -6.96 8.76 4.48
C SER A 65 -6.72 8.67 6.00
N VAL A 66 -5.58 9.20 6.46
CA VAL A 66 -5.53 9.71 7.85
C VAL A 66 -6.77 10.55 7.98
N SER A 67 -7.67 10.18 8.89
CA SER A 67 -8.97 10.85 8.93
C SER A 67 -8.70 12.34 9.11
N GLU A 68 -9.46 13.20 8.43
CA GLU A 68 -9.29 14.65 8.56
C GLU A 68 -9.33 15.08 10.04
N SER A 69 -10.10 14.33 10.85
CA SER A 69 -10.16 14.43 12.31
C SER A 69 -8.85 14.12 13.05
N GLU A 70 -8.04 13.16 12.57
CA GLU A 70 -6.72 12.85 13.12
C GLU A 70 -5.70 13.92 12.73
N VAL A 71 -5.78 14.43 11.50
CA VAL A 71 -4.94 15.55 11.04
C VAL A 71 -5.20 16.79 11.89
N GLU A 72 -6.47 17.11 12.14
CA GLU A 72 -6.87 18.24 12.99
C GLU A 72 -6.36 18.08 14.43
N LYS A 73 -6.53 16.89 15.04
CA LYS A 73 -6.01 16.59 16.39
C LYS A 73 -4.49 16.77 16.47
N LEU A 74 -3.76 16.31 15.45
CA LEU A 74 -2.31 16.45 15.38
C LEU A 74 -1.89 17.92 15.24
N HIS A 75 -2.57 18.70 14.39
CA HIS A 75 -2.32 20.13 14.26
C HIS A 75 -2.59 20.90 15.56
N ALA A 76 -3.70 20.59 16.26
CA ALA A 76 -3.99 21.17 17.56
C ALA A 76 -2.89 20.86 18.59
N LYS A 77 -2.40 19.61 18.60
CA LYS A 77 -1.31 19.21 19.51
C LYS A 77 0.01 19.91 19.17
N ILE A 78 0.33 20.08 17.90
CA ILE A 78 1.50 20.86 17.46
C ILE A 78 1.37 22.30 17.95
N GLY A 79 0.22 22.94 17.78
CA GLY A 79 -0.03 24.29 18.28
C GLY A 79 0.14 24.42 19.79
N GLN A 80 -0.42 23.47 20.56
CA GLN A 80 -0.24 23.41 22.01
C GLN A 80 1.25 23.30 22.39
N LEU A 81 1.99 22.38 21.77
CA LEU A 81 3.40 22.17 22.05
C LEU A 81 4.26 23.39 21.68
N VAL A 82 3.90 24.11 20.61
CA VAL A 82 4.57 25.36 20.22
C VAL A 82 4.38 26.43 21.30
N ILE A 83 3.14 26.61 21.78
CA ILE A 83 2.84 27.58 22.85
C ILE A 83 3.57 27.21 24.14
N GLU A 84 3.51 25.93 24.55
CA GLU A 84 4.20 25.45 25.75
C GLU A 84 5.72 25.64 25.64
N ARG A 85 6.31 25.32 24.49
CA ARG A 85 7.74 25.57 24.22
C ARG A 85 8.07 27.05 24.32
N ASP A 86 7.30 27.93 23.68
CA ASP A 86 7.57 29.37 23.68
C ASP A 86 7.42 29.99 25.07
N PHE A 87 6.42 29.54 25.81
CA PHE A 87 6.25 29.90 27.21
C PHE A 87 7.46 29.48 28.05
N LEU A 88 7.90 28.22 27.93
CA LEU A 88 9.05 27.70 28.66
C LEU A 88 10.35 28.42 28.25
N ALA A 89 10.58 28.65 26.96
CA ALA A 89 11.75 29.38 26.48
C ALA A 89 11.78 30.82 27.05
N LYS A 90 10.64 31.50 27.06
CA LYS A 90 10.51 32.85 27.61
C LYS A 90 10.65 32.88 29.14
N ALA A 91 10.11 31.89 29.85
CA ALA A 91 10.16 31.81 31.30
C ALA A 91 11.55 31.43 31.83
N PHE A 92 12.27 30.56 31.12
CA PHE A 92 13.58 30.06 31.54
C PHE A 92 14.78 30.77 30.89
N GLY A 93 14.55 31.85 30.14
CA GLY A 93 15.59 32.81 29.75
C GLY A 93 16.87 32.19 29.20
N ARG A 94 16.77 31.55 28.03
CA ARG A 94 17.90 31.40 27.10
C ARG A 94 17.57 32.09 25.80
#